data_AF-A0A9W4S9W9-F1
#
_entry.id   AF-A0A9W4S9W9-F1
#
_cell.length_a   1.000
_cell.length_b   1.000
_cell.length_c   1.000
_cell.angle_alpha   90.00
_cell.angle_beta   90.00
_cell.angle_gamma   90.00
#
_symmetry.space_group_name_H-M   'P 1'
#
loop_
_entity.id
_entity.type
_entity.pdbx_description
1 polymer ?
#
loop_
_entity_poly.entity_id
_entity_poly.type
_entity_poly.pdbx_seq_one_letter_code
_entity_poly.pdbx_strand_id
1 'polypeptide(L)'
;MDDRVLWRIAQSCHKLEYLNIVFRTKINEYSICGIIYSSPKFQHLDITFCEITDITIKEIASSCLNLKYLDLKGCESISKETVDQLVLLNSNNHIEIFGI
;
A
#
# COMPACT_ATOMS: atom_id res chain seq x y z
N MET A 1 15.35 4.60 -1.67
CA MET A 1 15.07 3.17 -1.54
C MET A 1 14.89 2.63 -2.94
N ASP A 2 15.68 1.63 -3.31
CA ASP A 2 15.57 0.96 -4.61
C ASP A 2 14.66 -0.26 -4.51
N ASP A 3 14.13 -0.74 -5.63
CA ASP A 3 13.20 -1.89 -5.66
C ASP A 3 13.83 -3.17 -5.12
N ARG A 4 15.16 -3.33 -5.26
CA ARG A 4 15.88 -4.50 -4.75
C ARG A 4 15.80 -4.59 -3.24
N VAL A 5 15.84 -3.45 -2.54
CA VAL A 5 15.64 -3.39 -1.09
C VAL A 5 14.21 -3.80 -0.75
N LEU A 6 13.20 -3.30 -1.46
CA LEU A 6 11.79 -3.67 -1.23
C LEU A 6 11.55 -5.18 -1.43
N TRP A 7 12.12 -5.73 -2.49
CA TRP A 7 12.09 -7.17 -2.75
C TRP A 7 12.70 -7.96 -1.59
N ARG A 8 13.85 -7.56 -1.06
CA ARG A 8 14.49 -8.25 0.08
C ARG A 8 13.65 -8.15 1.36
N ILE A 9 13.00 -7.00 1.58
CA ILE A 9 12.06 -6.82 2.69
C ILE A 9 10.90 -7.81 2.54
N ALA A 10 10.26 -7.90 1.36
CA ALA A 10 9.19 -8.86 1.11
C ALA A 10 9.59 -10.31 1.42
N GLN A 11 10.84 -10.68 1.13
CA GLN A 11 11.34 -12.04 1.35
C GLN A 11 11.78 -12.33 2.79
N SER A 12 12.07 -11.32 3.61
CA SER A 12 12.71 -11.50 4.92
C SER A 12 11.86 -10.99 6.10
N CYS A 13 10.92 -10.08 5.83
CA CYS A 13 10.16 -9.37 6.85
C CYS A 13 8.68 -9.79 6.79
N HIS A 14 8.31 -10.83 7.54
CA HIS A 14 6.93 -11.36 7.58
C HIS A 14 6.07 -10.80 8.73
N LYS A 15 6.64 -9.87 9.50
CA LYS A 15 6.00 -9.23 10.65
C LYS A 15 5.95 -7.71 10.48
N LEU A 16 5.98 -7.24 9.24
CA LEU A 16 5.96 -5.81 8.97
C LEU A 16 4.57 -5.28 9.30
N GLU A 17 4.51 -4.22 10.10
CA GLU A 17 3.26 -3.54 10.43
C GLU A 17 3.20 -2.14 9.80
N TYR A 18 4.37 -1.53 9.55
CA TYR A 18 4.52 -0.16 9.07
C TYR A 18 5.52 -0.12 7.90
N LEU A 19 5.15 0.56 6.83
CA LEU A 19 6.03 0.84 5.70
C LEU A 19 5.80 2.26 5.21
N ASN A 20 6.89 3.00 5.05
CA ASN A 20 6.88 4.33 4.47
C ASN A 20 7.79 4.33 3.24
N ILE A 21 7.21 4.69 2.10
CA ILE A 21 7.91 4.82 0.84
C ILE A 21 7.39 6.08 0.15
N VAL A 22 7.98 7.22 0.47
CA VAL A 22 7.57 8.51 -0.14
C VAL A 22 8.49 8.95 -1.28
N PHE A 23 7.95 9.80 -2.16
CA PHE A 23 8.64 10.46 -3.28
C PHE A 23 9.37 9.48 -4.22
N ARG A 24 8.64 8.48 -4.74
CA ARG A 24 9.18 7.49 -5.69
C ARG A 24 8.50 7.57 -7.05
N THR A 25 9.26 8.00 -8.05
CA THR A 25 8.82 8.08 -9.46
C THR A 25 9.03 6.78 -10.25
N LYS A 26 9.68 5.77 -9.66
CA LYS A 26 9.93 4.47 -10.30
C LYS A 26 9.95 3.38 -9.25
N ILE A 27 8.80 3.13 -8.65
CA ILE A 27 8.63 2.00 -7.74
C ILE A 27 8.06 0.82 -8.52
N ASN A 28 8.63 -0.36 -8.31
CA ASN A 28 8.04 -1.58 -8.83
C ASN A 28 6.89 -2.02 -7.91
N GLU A 29 5.66 -1.84 -8.39
CA GLU A 29 4.42 -2.24 -7.70
C GLU A 29 4.42 -3.70 -7.26
N TYR A 30 5.05 -4.61 -8.04
CA TYR A 30 5.19 -6.02 -7.65
C TYR A 30 5.95 -6.21 -6.33
N SER A 31 6.89 -5.31 -6.02
CA SER A 31 7.64 -5.36 -4.76
C SER A 31 6.76 -4.92 -3.58
N ILE A 32 5.89 -3.93 -3.78
CA ILE A 32 4.91 -3.50 -2.76
C ILE A 32 3.91 -4.64 -2.50
N CYS A 33 3.36 -5.23 -3.56
CA CYS A 33 2.47 -6.39 -3.44
C CYS A 33 3.15 -7.57 -2.74
N GLY A 34 4.42 -7.84 -3.04
CA GLY A 34 5.20 -8.85 -2.34
C GLY A 34 5.26 -8.62 -0.82
N ILE A 35 5.44 -7.36 -0.39
CA ILE A 35 5.43 -7.02 1.04
C ILE A 35 4.06 -7.27 1.65
N ILE A 36 3.00 -6.79 0.98
CA ILE A 36 1.61 -6.95 1.38
C ILE A 36 1.26 -8.43 1.61
N TYR A 37 1.58 -9.30 0.66
CA TYR A 37 1.29 -10.74 0.78
C TYR A 37 2.14 -11.42 1.85
N SER A 38 3.37 -10.95 2.07
CA SER A 38 4.29 -11.55 3.04
C SER A 38 3.98 -11.19 4.50
N SER A 39 3.18 -10.15 4.74
CA SER A 39 2.99 -9.54 6.06
C SER A 39 1.50 -9.43 6.45
N PRO A 40 0.90 -10.46 7.06
CA PRO A 40 -0.53 -10.47 7.40
C PRO A 40 -0.94 -9.46 8.49
N LYS A 41 0.03 -8.89 9.22
CA LYS A 41 -0.17 -7.89 10.28
C LYS A 41 -0.03 -6.44 9.81
N PHE A 42 0.09 -6.24 8.51
CA PHE A 42 0.36 -4.94 7.93
C PHE A 42 -0.77 -3.94 8.22
N GLN A 43 -0.41 -2.77 8.76
CA GLN A 43 -1.34 -1.81 9.38
C GLN A 43 -1.19 -0.40 8.85
N HIS A 44 -0.02 -0.01 8.35
CA HIS A 44 0.25 1.37 7.96
C HIS A 44 1.11 1.43 6.70
N LEU A 45 0.60 2.14 5.69
CA LEU A 45 1.31 2.42 4.46
C LEU A 45 1.27 3.91 4.12
N ASP A 46 2.45 4.49 3.96
CA ASP A 46 2.60 5.83 3.39
C ASP A 46 3.33 5.70 2.06
N ILE A 47 2.64 6.06 0.97
CA ILE A 47 3.16 6.07 -0.39
C ILE A 47 3.00 7.44 -1.06
N THR A 48 3.03 8.50 -0.26
CA THR A 48 2.92 9.90 -0.70
C THR A 48 3.91 10.22 -1.83
N PHE A 49 3.42 10.86 -2.90
CA PHE A 49 4.15 11.20 -4.12
C PHE A 49 4.82 10.00 -4.79
N CYS A 50 4.16 8.84 -4.80
CA CYS A 50 4.60 7.69 -5.58
C CYS A 50 3.82 7.55 -6.89
N GLU A 51 4.52 7.11 -7.93
CA GLU A 51 3.92 6.71 -9.20
C GLU A 51 3.42 5.26 -9.08
N ILE A 52 2.20 5.11 -8.57
CA ILE A 52 1.48 3.83 -8.46
C ILE A 52 0.09 3.95 -9.09
N THR A 53 -0.51 2.80 -9.38
CA THR A 53 -1.80 2.71 -10.06
C THR A 53 -2.86 2.08 -9.18
N ASP A 54 -4.11 2.10 -9.67
CA ASP A 54 -5.24 1.38 -9.08
C ASP A 54 -4.96 -0.11 -8.83
N ILE A 55 -4.02 -0.72 -9.55
CA ILE A 55 -3.64 -2.13 -9.36
C ILE A 55 -3.12 -2.35 -7.93
N THR A 56 -2.18 -1.51 -7.48
CA THR A 56 -1.61 -1.62 -6.13
C THR A 56 -2.69 -1.45 -5.06
N ILE A 57 -3.62 -0.51 -5.24
CA ILE A 57 -4.69 -0.25 -4.28
C ILE A 57 -5.68 -1.43 -4.19
N LYS A 58 -6.00 -2.07 -5.32
CA LYS A 58 -6.84 -3.27 -5.34
C LYS A 58 -6.20 -4.44 -4.60
N GLU A 59 -4.88 -4.63 -4.75
CA GLU A 59 -4.16 -5.67 -4.02
C GLU A 59 -4.06 -5.38 -2.51
N ILE A 60 -3.88 -4.11 -2.13
CA ILE A 60 -3.99 -3.70 -0.73
C ILE A 60 -5.37 -4.04 -0.18
N ALA A 61 -6.43 -3.69 -0.91
CA ALA A 61 -7.81 -3.93 -0.48
C ALA A 61 -8.13 -5.41 -0.28
N SER A 62 -7.57 -6.29 -1.12
CA SER A 62 -7.81 -7.74 -1.07
C SER A 62 -7.01 -8.45 0.02
N SER A 63 -5.83 -7.92 0.37
CA SER A 63 -4.83 -8.66 1.16
C SER A 63 -4.58 -8.06 2.54
N CYS A 64 -4.63 -6.73 2.68
CA CYS A 64 -4.32 -6.01 3.91
C CYS A 64 -5.57 -5.78 4.77
N LEU A 65 -6.21 -6.86 5.22
CA LEU A 65 -7.41 -6.79 6.08
C LEU A 65 -7.16 -6.24 7.49
N ASN A 66 -5.95 -5.78 7.81
CA ASN A 66 -5.62 -5.13 9.08
C ASN A 66 -5.15 -3.69 8.87
N LEU A 67 -5.27 -3.15 7.64
CA LEU A 67 -4.81 -1.81 7.33
C LEU A 67 -5.64 -0.77 8.08
N LYS A 68 -4.95 0.13 8.78
CA LYS A 68 -5.53 1.21 9.59
C LYS A 68 -5.19 2.58 9.05
N TYR A 69 -4.11 2.69 8.27
CA TYR A 69 -3.63 3.96 7.73
C TYR A 69 -3.12 3.79 6.31
N LEU A 70 -3.56 4.67 5.42
CA LEU A 70 -3.08 4.76 4.04
C LEU A 70 -2.96 6.23 3.60
N ASP A 71 -1.76 6.68 3.27
CA ASP A 71 -1.55 8.00 2.67
C ASP A 71 -1.20 7.88 1.18
N LEU A 72 -2.05 8.49 0.35
CA LEU A 72 -1.98 8.49 -1.12
C LEU A 72 -1.74 9.89 -1.68
N LYS A 73 -1.34 10.86 -0.84
CA LYS A 73 -1.15 12.24 -1.26
C LYS A 73 -0.23 12.35 -2.46
N GLY A 74 -0.68 13.02 -3.52
CA GLY A 74 0.13 13.25 -4.72
C GLY A 74 0.34 12.00 -5.58
N CYS A 75 -0.41 10.91 -5.34
CA CYS A 75 -0.49 9.78 -6.25
C CYS A 75 -1.55 10.06 -7.31
N GLU A 76 -1.13 10.58 -8.47
CA GLU A 76 -2.05 11.11 -9.49
C GLU A 76 -2.74 10.03 -10.34
N SER A 77 -2.23 8.79 -10.32
CA SER A 77 -2.72 7.67 -11.13
C SER A 77 -3.69 6.73 -10.38
N ILE A 78 -4.30 7.23 -9.30
CA ILE A 78 -5.28 6.51 -8.49
C ILE A 78 -6.67 7.14 -8.67
N SER A 79 -7.66 6.32 -8.98
CA SER A 79 -9.04 6.76 -9.10
C SER A 79 -9.76 6.76 -7.75
N LYS A 80 -10.66 7.74 -7.56
CA LYS A 80 -11.53 7.80 -6.38
C LYS A 80 -12.37 6.53 -6.22
N GLU A 81 -12.86 5.96 -7.32
CA GLU A 81 -13.63 4.71 -7.31
C GLU A 81 -12.85 3.55 -6.67
N THR A 82 -11.56 3.41 -7.00
CA THR A 82 -10.74 2.33 -6.45
C THR A 82 -10.51 2.50 -4.94
N VAL A 83 -10.46 3.74 -4.45
CA VAL A 83 -10.37 4.02 -3.01
C VAL A 83 -11.67 3.77 -2.29
N ASP A 84 -12.81 4.14 -2.89
CA ASP A 84 -14.13 3.80 -2.36
C ASP A 84 -14.29 2.27 -2.25
N GLN A 85 -13.83 1.51 -3.26
CA GLN A 85 -13.79 0.04 -3.21
C GLN A 85 -12.92 -0.49 -2.08
N LEU A 86 -11.74 0.11 -1.84
CA LEU A 86 -10.86 -0.28 -0.74
C LEU A 86 -11.54 -0.12 0.62
N VAL A 87 -12.24 0.99 0.84
CA VAL A 87 -13.00 1.25 2.07
C VAL A 87 -14.13 0.24 2.25
N LEU A 88 -14.86 -0.09 1.18
CA LEU A 88 -15.95 -1.08 1.23
C LEU A 88 -15.45 -2.47 1.63
N LEU A 89 -14.33 -2.92 1.03
CA LEU A 89 -13.72 -4.21 1.33
C LEU A 89 -13.13 -4.29 2.74
N ASN A 90 -12.70 -3.14 3.28
CA ASN A 90 -12.17 -3.02 4.64
C ASN A 90 -13.21 -2.48 5.64
N SER A 91 -14.51 -2.58 5.36
CA SER A 91 -15.59 -2.00 6.18
C SER A 91 -15.62 -2.46 7.64
N ASN A 92 -14.99 -3.59 7.98
CA ASN A 92 -14.85 -4.07 9.35
C ASN A 92 -13.67 -3.43 10.12
N ASN A 93 -12.86 -2.61 9.45
CA ASN A 93 -11.70 -1.92 9.99
C ASN A 93 -11.88 -0.42 9.87
N HIS A 94 -11.57 0.30 10.94
CA HIS A 94 -11.45 1.75 10.86
C HIS A 94 -10.14 2.09 10.16
N ILE A 95 -10.20 2.37 8.85
CA ILE A 95 -9.06 2.82 8.06
C ILE A 95 -9.13 4.33 7.84
N GLU A 96 -8.03 5.01 8.12
CA GLU A 96 -7.83 6.41 7.80
C GLU A 96 -7.09 6.53 6.47
N ILE A 97 -7.70 7.23 5.50
CA ILE A 97 -7.13 7.45 4.17
C ILE A 97 -6.92 8.95 3.95
N PHE A 98 -5.74 9.33 3.46
CA PHE A 98 -5.37 10.72 3.19
C PHE A 98 -4.97 10.91 1.72
N GLY A 99 -5.17 12.14 1.21
CA GLY A 99 -4.49 12.60 0.01
C GLY A 99 -5.17 12.35 -1.35
N ILE A 100 -6.48 12.10 -1.38
CA ILE A 100 -7.31 12.00 -2.59
C ILE A 100 -8.46 13.01 -2.55
#